data_AF-A0A645FRJ1-F1
#
_entry.id   AF-A0A645FRJ1-F1
#
_cell.length_a   1.000
_cell.length_b   1.000
_cell.length_c   1.000
_cell.angle_alpha   90.00
_cell.angle_beta   90.00
_cell.angle_gamma   90.00
#
_symmetry.space_group_name_H-M   'P 1'
#
loop_
_entity.id
_entity.type
_entity.pdbx_description
1 polymer ?
#
loop_
_entity_poly.entity_id
_entity_poly.type
_entity_poly.pdbx_seq_one_letter_code
_entity_poly.pdbx_strand_id
1 'polypeptide(L)'
;MYDSGLSIYLAPTADSRDAWQSTIRHIALEGRCFVLACNQFVTKDMYPTDLACYSELENAPEIMCRGGSAIIDPMGEYVAGPVYGKEDILLADLDLDLIAQSRFDFDVAGHYARPDVFRLIVNTEKKENVKRFNEGF
;
A
#
# COMPACT_ATOMS: atom_id res chain seq x y z
N MET A 1 -7.10 -11.11 -1.33
CA MET A 1 -5.87 -10.46 -1.81
C MET A 1 -4.78 -11.50 -2.04
N TYR A 2 -4.24 -12.15 -1.01
CA TYR A 2 -3.14 -13.11 -1.19
C TYR A 2 -3.51 -14.36 -2.01
N ASP A 3 -4.74 -14.86 -1.86
CA ASP A 3 -5.28 -16.00 -2.62
C ASP A 3 -5.27 -15.80 -4.15
N SER A 4 -5.20 -14.55 -4.64
CA SER A 4 -5.10 -14.29 -6.08
C SER A 4 -3.69 -14.47 -6.65
N GLY A 5 -2.73 -14.98 -5.86
CA GLY A 5 -1.36 -15.23 -6.30
C GLY A 5 -0.50 -13.96 -6.43
N LEU A 6 -0.78 -12.92 -5.66
CA LEU A 6 -0.10 -11.62 -5.75
C LEU A 6 1.42 -11.72 -5.53
N SER A 7 2.19 -11.26 -6.52
CA SER A 7 3.67 -11.24 -6.47
C SER A 7 4.26 -9.86 -6.20
N ILE A 8 3.58 -8.81 -6.65
CA ILE A 8 3.96 -7.41 -6.48
C ILE A 8 2.73 -6.64 -6.00
N TYR A 9 2.83 -6.00 -4.85
CA TYR A 9 1.79 -5.17 -4.27
C TYR A 9 2.15 -3.69 -4.39
N LEU A 10 1.30 -2.91 -5.05
CA LEU A 10 1.43 -1.46 -5.11
C LEU A 10 0.66 -0.84 -3.94
N ALA A 11 1.35 -0.05 -3.13
CA ALA A 11 0.80 0.59 -1.93
C ALA A 11 0.97 2.13 -1.96
N PRO A 12 0.23 2.86 -2.83
CA PRO A 12 0.19 4.32 -2.76
C PRO A 12 -0.41 4.78 -1.43
N THR A 13 0.15 5.84 -0.85
CA THR A 13 -0.31 6.40 0.42
C THR A 13 -0.10 7.92 0.50
N ALA A 14 -0.78 8.55 1.46
CA ALA A 14 -0.49 9.90 1.94
C ALA A 14 -0.03 9.89 3.42
N ASP A 15 0.16 8.71 4.02
CA ASP A 15 0.62 8.55 5.39
C ASP A 15 2.15 8.48 5.46
N SER A 16 2.78 9.52 6.02
CA SER A 16 4.25 9.62 6.14
C SER A 16 4.80 9.30 7.54
N ARG A 17 3.98 8.71 8.41
CA ARG A 17 4.37 8.30 9.76
C ARG A 17 5.26 7.06 9.72
N ASP A 18 6.13 6.89 10.72
CA ASP A 18 7.01 5.70 10.82
C ASP A 18 6.22 4.39 10.92
N ALA A 19 5.01 4.42 11.48
CA ALA A 19 4.11 3.27 11.54
C ALA A 19 3.77 2.71 10.14
N TRP A 20 3.73 3.56 9.10
CA TRP A 20 3.49 3.11 7.73
C TRP A 20 4.57 2.13 7.26
N GLN A 21 5.83 2.39 7.61
CA GLN A 21 6.95 1.52 7.24
C GLN A 21 6.81 0.12 7.86
N SER A 22 6.42 0.06 9.13
CA SER A 22 6.14 -1.21 9.81
C SER A 22 5.02 -1.99 9.10
N THR A 23 3.97 -1.31 8.66
CA THR A 23 2.84 -1.91 7.93
C THR A 23 3.27 -2.52 6.60
N ILE A 24 3.97 -1.78 5.75
CA ILE A 24 4.36 -2.29 4.41
C ILE A 24 5.38 -3.43 4.49
N ARG A 25 6.28 -3.40 5.49
CA ARG A 25 7.19 -4.52 5.77
C ARG A 25 6.43 -5.77 6.22
N HIS A 26 5.45 -5.59 7.10
CA HIS A 26 4.61 -6.69 7.55
C HIS A 26 3.79 -7.30 6.42
N ILE A 27 3.20 -6.47 5.54
CA ILE A 27 2.47 -6.96 4.36
C ILE A 27 3.40 -7.77 3.43
N ALA A 28 4.64 -7.31 3.22
CA ALA A 28 5.60 -8.03 2.40
C ALA A 28 5.93 -9.41 2.98
N LEU A 29 6.17 -9.47 4.30
CA LEU A 29 6.40 -10.70 5.07
C LEU A 29 5.21 -11.65 5.05
N GLU A 30 3.99 -11.14 5.27
CA GLU A 30 2.77 -11.95 5.33
C GLU A 30 2.38 -12.46 3.94
N GLY A 31 2.41 -11.59 2.93
CA GLY A 31 1.98 -11.94 1.57
C GLY A 31 3.04 -12.68 0.74
N ARG A 32 4.30 -12.71 1.21
CA ARG A 32 5.46 -13.17 0.43
C ARG A 32 5.49 -12.54 -0.96
N CYS A 33 5.42 -11.22 -0.99
CA CYS A 33 5.37 -10.42 -2.22
C CYS A 33 6.25 -9.19 -2.08
N PHE A 34 6.70 -8.65 -3.21
CA PHE A 34 7.35 -7.34 -3.20
C PHE A 34 6.31 -6.25 -2.93
N VAL A 35 6.61 -5.32 -2.03
CA VAL A 35 5.73 -4.18 -1.75
C VAL A 35 6.39 -2.91 -2.25
N LEU A 36 5.71 -2.19 -3.15
CA LEU A 36 6.14 -0.91 -3.71
C LEU A 36 5.26 0.17 -3.09
N ALA A 37 5.76 0.81 -2.04
CA ALA A 37 5.09 1.90 -1.37
C ALA A 37 5.50 3.24 -1.98
N CYS A 38 4.51 4.06 -2.33
CA CYS A 38 4.72 5.38 -2.91
C CYS A 38 3.99 6.43 -2.07
N ASN A 39 4.72 7.46 -1.62
CA ASN A 39 4.19 8.61 -0.92
C ASN A 39 4.74 9.90 -1.54
N GLN A 40 3.92 10.94 -1.51
CA GLN A 40 4.29 12.29 -1.90
C GLN A 40 5.24 12.94 -0.89
N PHE A 41 6.23 13.69 -1.37
CA PHE A 41 6.91 14.71 -0.58
C PHE A 41 6.22 16.05 -0.84
N VAL A 42 5.69 16.68 0.21
CA VAL A 42 4.91 17.92 0.07
C VAL A 42 5.39 18.94 1.08
N THR A 43 5.66 20.14 0.59
CA THR A 43 5.94 21.32 1.40
C THR A 43 4.77 22.30 1.37
N LYS A 44 4.68 23.18 2.36
CA LYS A 44 3.57 24.12 2.52
C LYS A 44 3.44 25.08 1.32
N ASP A 45 4.55 25.48 0.70
CA ASP A 45 4.58 26.35 -0.46
C ASP A 45 4.07 25.69 -1.76
N MET A 46 3.90 24.37 -1.79
CA MET A 46 3.26 23.66 -2.90
C MET A 46 1.74 23.83 -2.92
N TYR A 47 1.14 24.31 -1.83
CA TYR A 47 -0.31 24.53 -1.75
C TYR A 47 -0.69 25.82 -2.51
N PRO A 48 -1.71 25.79 -3.38
CA PRO A 48 -2.20 26.99 -4.07
C PRO A 48 -2.62 28.09 -3.09
N THR A 49 -2.16 29.32 -3.34
CA THR A 49 -2.43 30.47 -2.45
C THR A 49 -3.89 30.95 -2.48
N ASP A 50 -4.68 30.47 -3.44
CA ASP A 50 -6.11 30.74 -3.59
C ASP A 50 -7.01 29.65 -2.97
N LEU A 51 -6.43 28.68 -2.25
CA LEU A 51 -7.19 27.69 -1.49
C LEU A 51 -8.17 28.36 -0.52
N ALA A 52 -9.40 27.85 -0.49
CA ALA A 52 -10.32 28.16 0.58
C ALA A 52 -9.66 27.83 1.92
N CYS A 53 -9.73 28.77 2.87
CA CYS A 53 -9.09 28.66 4.17
C CYS A 53 -7.55 28.58 4.15
N TYR A 54 -6.86 29.20 3.17
CA TYR A 54 -5.38 29.22 3.14
C TYR A 54 -4.72 29.71 4.44
N SER A 55 -5.37 30.63 5.17
CA SER A 55 -4.89 31.11 6.48
C SER A 55 -4.78 30.00 7.54
N GLU A 56 -5.47 28.86 7.38
CA GLU A 56 -5.32 27.70 8.27
C GLU A 56 -3.92 27.05 8.15
N LEU A 57 -3.20 27.28 7.05
CA LEU A 57 -1.83 26.79 6.85
C LEU A 57 -0.77 27.60 7.61
N GLU A 58 -1.10 28.77 8.17
CA GLU A 58 -0.13 29.64 8.87
C GLU A 58 0.60 28.91 10.00
N ASN A 59 -0.13 28.07 10.75
CA ASN A 59 0.41 27.27 11.85
C ASN A 59 0.85 25.86 11.44
N ALA A 60 0.74 25.52 10.16
CA ALA A 60 1.14 24.22 9.64
C ALA A 60 2.67 24.15 9.45
N PRO A 61 3.27 22.95 9.61
CA PRO A 61 4.70 22.75 9.39
C PRO A 61 5.09 23.06 7.94
N GLU A 62 6.36 23.42 7.71
CA GLU A 62 6.85 23.64 6.35
C GLU A 62 6.86 22.35 5.51
N ILE A 63 7.17 21.21 6.13
CA ILE A 63 7.04 19.88 5.51
C ILE A 63 5.69 19.31 5.92
N MET A 64 4.76 19.28 4.97
CA MET A 64 3.39 18.79 5.15
C MET A 64 3.32 17.27 5.04
N CYS A 65 4.12 16.70 4.14
CA CYS A 65 4.32 15.26 4.02
C CYS A 65 5.78 14.97 3.73
N ARG A 66 6.45 14.20 4.59
CA ARG A 66 7.89 13.93 4.43
C ARG A 66 8.22 12.82 3.43
N GLY A 67 7.23 12.24 2.74
CA GLY A 67 7.41 11.07 1.89
C GLY A 67 7.44 9.76 2.68
N GLY A 68 8.40 8.88 2.34
CA GLY A 68 8.51 7.52 2.88
C GLY A 68 8.29 6.43 1.84
N SER A 69 8.46 6.75 0.55
CA SER A 69 8.43 5.76 -0.53
C SER A 69 9.53 4.73 -0.33
N ALA A 70 9.21 3.45 -0.56
CA ALA A 70 10.14 2.33 -0.35
C ALA A 70 9.75 1.14 -1.23
N ILE A 71 10.73 0.31 -1.56
CA ILE A 71 10.55 -1.00 -2.20
C ILE A 71 11.02 -2.05 -1.20
N ILE A 72 10.16 -3.03 -0.92
CA ILE A 72 10.39 -4.06 0.11
C ILE A 72 10.27 -5.44 -0.52
N ASP A 73 11.18 -6.34 -0.14
CA ASP A 73 11.20 -7.72 -0.61
C ASP A 73 10.23 -8.64 0.18
N PRO A 74 9.98 -9.88 -0.29
CA PRO A 74 9.14 -10.86 0.41
C PRO A 74 9.59 -11.27 1.82
N MET A 75 10.81 -10.89 2.22
CA MET A 75 11.36 -11.10 3.56
C MET A 75 11.23 -9.86 4.45
N GLY A 76 10.56 -8.81 3.98
CA GLY A 76 10.33 -7.59 4.73
C GLY A 76 11.53 -6.65 4.78
N GLU A 77 12.54 -6.88 3.93
CA GLU A 77 13.75 -6.07 3.88
C GLU A 77 13.65 -5.00 2.79
N TYR A 78 14.27 -3.85 3.03
CA TYR A 78 14.27 -2.76 2.07
C TYR A 78 15.21 -3.09 0.91
N VAL A 79 14.65 -3.09 -0.30
CA VAL A 79 15.40 -3.15 -1.55
C VAL A 79 15.82 -1.73 -1.96
N ALA A 80 14.94 -0.75 -1.75
CA ALA A 80 15.21 0.66 -2.01
C ALA A 80 14.42 1.57 -1.07
N GLY A 81 14.99 2.73 -0.72
CA GLY A 81 14.40 3.65 0.27
C GLY A 81 14.58 3.16 1.72
N PRO A 82 13.78 3.65 2.68
CA PRO A 82 12.72 4.64 2.51
C PRO A 82 13.29 6.05 2.21
N VAL A 83 12.64 6.77 1.30
CA VAL A 83 13.05 8.15 0.95
C VAL A 83 12.25 9.15 1.74
N TYR A 84 12.94 10.03 2.47
CA TYR A 84 12.34 11.11 3.23
C TYR A 84 12.90 12.48 2.84
N GLY A 85 12.06 13.51 2.93
CA GLY A 85 12.48 14.90 2.86
C GLY A 85 12.83 15.40 1.46
N LYS A 86 12.55 14.63 0.41
CA LYS A 86 12.80 14.99 -0.98
C LYS A 86 11.90 14.20 -1.94
N GLU A 87 11.70 14.76 -3.12
CA GLU A 87 11.23 14.02 -4.29
C GLU A 87 12.34 13.10 -4.80
N ASP A 88 11.99 11.90 -5.23
CA ASP A 88 12.96 10.93 -5.76
C ASP A 88 12.26 9.87 -6.64
N ILE A 89 13.04 9.18 -7.45
CA ILE A 89 12.61 8.04 -8.24
C ILE A 89 13.33 6.80 -7.72
N LEU A 90 12.58 5.88 -7.12
CA LEU A 90 13.12 4.60 -6.68
C LEU A 90 13.13 3.60 -7.84
N LEU A 91 14.30 3.03 -8.11
CA LEU A 91 14.52 1.99 -9.11
C LEU A 91 15.17 0.78 -8.42
N ALA A 92 14.69 -0.41 -8.74
CA ALA A 92 15.25 -1.67 -8.26
C ALA A 92 14.96 -2.80 -9.25
N ASP A 93 15.91 -3.73 -9.37
CA ASP A 93 15.69 -5.02 -10.03
C ASP A 93 15.11 -6.00 -9.02
N LEU A 94 14.01 -6.65 -9.37
CA LEU A 94 13.31 -7.58 -8.47
C LEU A 94 13.58 -9.02 -8.91
N ASP A 95 14.26 -9.79 -8.05
CA ASP A 95 14.38 -11.23 -8.23
C ASP A 95 13.07 -11.93 -7.85
N LEU A 96 12.29 -12.29 -8.87
CA LEU A 96 10.98 -12.91 -8.66
C LEU A 96 11.06 -14.35 -8.15
N ASP A 97 12.22 -15.01 -8.23
CA ASP A 97 12.40 -16.36 -7.69
C ASP A 97 12.30 -16.36 -6.15
N LEU A 98 12.59 -15.22 -5.51
CA LEU A 98 12.43 -15.04 -4.06
C LEU A 98 10.98 -15.24 -3.59
N ILE A 99 9.99 -15.01 -4.45
CA ILE A 99 8.58 -15.22 -4.09
C ILE A 99 8.31 -16.71 -3.87
N ALA A 100 8.72 -17.55 -4.83
CA ALA A 100 8.54 -19.00 -4.69
C ALA A 100 9.35 -19.56 -3.52
N GLN A 101 10.59 -19.08 -3.35
CA GLN A 101 11.47 -19.50 -2.26
C GLN A 101 10.90 -19.10 -0.88
N SER A 102 10.37 -17.89 -0.74
CA SER A 102 9.82 -17.42 0.53
C SER A 102 8.46 -18.04 0.88
N ARG A 103 7.66 -18.42 -0.13
CA ARG A 103 6.42 -19.18 0.07
C ARG A 103 6.64 -20.61 0.55
N PHE A 104 7.80 -21.21 0.24
CA PHE A 104 8.18 -22.50 0.80
C PHE A 104 8.30 -22.47 2.32
N ASP A 105 8.75 -21.34 2.89
CA ASP A 105 8.78 -21.13 4.33
C ASP A 105 7.39 -20.77 4.88
N PHE A 106 6.65 -19.89 4.19
CA PHE A 106 5.31 -19.49 4.62
C PHE A 106 4.39 -19.11 3.46
N ASP A 107 3.28 -19.84 3.29
CA ASP A 107 2.21 -19.53 2.35
C ASP A 107 0.87 -19.41 3.08
N VAL A 108 0.43 -18.16 3.27
CA VAL A 108 -0.78 -17.79 4.03
C VAL A 108 -2.08 -18.27 3.39
N ALA A 109 -2.12 -18.40 2.06
CA ALA A 109 -3.30 -18.87 1.33
C ALA A 109 -3.17 -20.34 0.89
N GLY A 110 -1.96 -20.90 0.94
CA GLY A 110 -1.68 -22.30 0.70
C GLY A 110 -1.56 -23.11 1.98
N HIS A 111 -0.38 -23.68 2.23
CA HIS A 111 -0.22 -24.75 3.23
C HIS A 111 -0.33 -24.32 4.70
N TYR A 112 -0.27 -23.02 5.02
CA TYR A 112 -0.59 -22.53 6.38
C TYR A 112 -2.09 -22.29 6.58
N ALA A 113 -2.88 -22.23 5.51
CA ALA A 113 -4.33 -22.03 5.62
C ALA A 113 -5.01 -23.26 6.25
N ARG A 114 -6.07 -23.00 7.03
CA ARG A 114 -6.91 -24.03 7.67
C ARG A 114 -8.35 -23.94 7.17
N PRO A 115 -8.62 -24.35 5.92
CA PRO A 115 -9.97 -24.26 5.32
C PRO A 115 -11.01 -25.14 6.03
N ASP A 116 -10.57 -26.09 6.85
CA ASP A 116 -11.41 -26.89 7.74
C ASP A 116 -11.90 -26.11 8.97
N VAL A 117 -11.22 -25.02 9.35
CA VAL A 117 -11.57 -24.16 10.50
C VAL A 117 -12.10 -22.80 10.04
N PHE A 118 -11.35 -22.13 9.17
CA PHE A 118 -11.64 -20.78 8.71
C PHE A 118 -11.85 -20.76 7.20
N ARG A 119 -12.95 -20.13 6.77
CA ARG A 119 -13.22 -19.83 5.36
C ARG A 119 -13.67 -18.39 5.23
N LEU A 120 -13.02 -17.65 4.34
CA LEU A 120 -13.45 -16.32 3.93
C LEU A 120 -14.27 -16.45 2.64
N ILE A 121 -15.49 -15.92 2.64
CA ILE A 121 -16.35 -15.87 1.45
C ILE A 121 -16.46 -14.40 1.05
N VAL A 122 -16.12 -14.09 -0.20
CA VAL A 122 -16.10 -12.72 -0.71
C VAL A 122 -17.20 -12.56 -1.76
N ASN A 123 -18.08 -11.55 -1.57
CA ASN A 123 -19.01 -11.14 -2.63
C ASN A 123 -18.30 -10.16 -3.57
N THR A 124 -18.06 -10.56 -4.81
CA THR A 124 -17.39 -9.74 -5.83
C THR A 124 -18.36 -9.04 -6.79
N GLU A 125 -19.68 -9.12 -6.54
CA GLU A 125 -20.67 -8.43 -7.37
C GLU A 125 -20.57 -6.91 -7.21
N LYS A 126 -20.59 -6.21 -8.34
CA LYS A 126 -20.76 -4.76 -8.36
C LYS A 126 -22.08 -4.38 -7.65
N LYS A 127 -22.01 -3.45 -6.70
CA LYS A 127 -23.18 -2.86 -6.06
C LYS A 127 -23.46 -1.48 -6.64
N GLU A 128 -24.74 -1.15 -6.76
CA GLU A 128 -25.21 0.14 -7.28
C GLU A 128 -25.94 0.88 -6.17
N ASN A 129 -25.65 2.17 -6.02
CA ASN A 129 -26.27 3.00 -4.98
C ASN A 129 -27.76 3.24 -5.22
N VAL A 130 -28.22 3.15 -6.46
CA VAL A 130 -29.62 3.35 -6.84
C VAL A 130 -29.99 2.34 -7.92
N LYS A 131 -30.98 1.49 -7.65
CA LYS A 131 -31.68 0.71 -8.68
C LYS A 131 -33.04 1.35 -8.92
N ARG A 132 -33.27 1.87 -10.12
CA ARG A 132 -34.58 2.39 -10.53
C ARG A 132 -35.32 1.28 -11.26
N PHE A 133 -36.52 0.96 -10.81
CA PHE A 133 -37.44 0.08 -11.50
C PHE A 133 -38.53 0.93 -12.13
N ASN A 134 -38.75 0.77 -13.44
CA ASN A 134 -39.92 1.27 -14.13
C ASN A 134 -40.71 0.06 -14.60
N GLU A 135 -41.81 -0.26 -13.92
CA GLU A 135 -43.14 -0.53 -14.51
C GLU A 135 -44.12 -1.17 -13.51
N GLY A 136 -45.32 -0.56 -13.49
CA GLY A 136 -46.67 -1.11 -13.26
C GLY A 136 -46.87 -2.40 -12.47
N PHE A 137 -47.56 -2.26 -11.34
CA PHE A 137 -48.46 -3.30 -10.81
C PHE A 137 -49.68 -3.45 -11.72
#